data_AF-A0A1I2HKB9-F1
#
_entry.id   AF-A0A1I2HKB9-F1
#
_cell.length_a   1.000
_cell.length_b   1.000
_cell.length_c   1.000
_cell.angle_alpha   90.00
_cell.angle_beta   90.00
_cell.angle_gamma   90.00
#
_symmetry.space_group_name_H-M   'P 1'
#
loop_
_entity.id
_entity.type
_entity.pdbx_description
1 polymer ?
#
loop_
_entity_poly.entity_id
_entity_poly.type
_entity_poly.pdbx_seq_one_letter_code
_entity_poly.pdbx_strand_id
1 'polypeptide(L)'
;MRKIIGYLALVGFLGGCHKEAVKPEVKATILGSVSPPYAGCNFNYELVINNEHFLSKSIAEPYDKAGTQVWLRYQLDETCSQYTPRPTNIITITSIRSQ
;
A
#
# COMPACT_ATOMS: atom_id res chain seq x y z
N MET A 1 -3.02 3.56 63.96
CA MET A 1 -3.20 2.17 63.46
C MET A 1 -4.50 2.16 62.68
N ARG A 2 -4.64 1.81 61.40
CA ARG A 2 -3.94 0.85 60.52
C ARG A 2 -3.88 1.41 59.10
N LYS A 3 -2.82 1.04 58.38
CA LYS A 3 -2.47 1.46 57.03
C LYS A 3 -3.38 0.76 56.00
N ILE A 4 -3.93 1.51 55.04
CA ILE A 4 -4.58 0.96 53.85
C ILE A 4 -3.46 0.69 52.85
N ILE A 5 -3.09 -0.58 52.69
CA ILE A 5 -2.11 -1.03 51.70
C ILE A 5 -2.87 -1.27 50.40
N GLY A 6 -2.62 -0.40 49.41
CA GLY A 6 -3.16 -0.50 48.07
C GLY A 6 -2.64 -1.74 47.37
N TYR A 7 -3.57 -2.53 46.82
CA TYR A 7 -3.27 -3.61 45.89
C TYR A 7 -2.89 -2.99 44.54
N LEU A 8 -1.58 -2.87 44.29
CA LEU A 8 -1.06 -2.62 42.96
C LEU A 8 -1.00 -3.97 42.23
N ALA A 9 -2.10 -4.37 41.60
CA ALA A 9 -2.10 -5.49 40.66
C ALA A 9 -1.47 -4.99 39.35
N LEU A 10 -0.14 -5.11 39.28
CA LEU A 10 0.65 -4.90 38.07
C LEU A 10 0.43 -6.10 37.14
N VAL A 11 -0.60 -6.01 36.30
CA VAL A 11 -0.81 -6.95 35.18
C VAL A 11 -0.90 -6.14 33.90
N GLY A 12 0.26 -5.69 33.39
CA GLY A 12 0.43 -5.31 31.99
C GLY A 12 1.02 -6.51 31.25
N PHE A 13 0.19 -7.52 30.98
CA PHE A 13 -0.33 -7.79 29.63
C PHE A 13 0.68 -7.52 28.50
N LEU A 14 1.32 -8.61 28.11
CA LEU A 14 1.56 -9.06 26.74
C LEU A 14 2.26 -8.06 25.82
N GLY A 15 3.52 -8.36 25.52
CA GLY A 15 4.18 -7.92 24.30
C GLY A 15 3.31 -8.28 23.09
N GLY A 16 2.53 -7.32 22.63
CA GLY A 16 1.84 -7.39 21.37
C GLY A 16 2.90 -7.41 20.27
N CYS A 17 3.08 -8.56 19.63
CA CYS A 17 3.54 -8.56 18.26
C CYS A 17 2.57 -7.67 17.47
N HIS A 18 3.00 -6.46 17.14
CA HIS A 18 2.30 -5.61 16.19
C HIS A 18 2.32 -6.33 14.84
N LYS A 19 1.37 -7.26 14.63
CA LYS A 19 1.01 -7.70 13.28
C LYS A 19 0.47 -6.47 12.59
N GLU A 20 1.33 -5.83 11.81
CA GLU A 20 0.94 -4.75 10.91
C GLU A 20 -0.34 -5.19 10.20
N ALA A 21 -1.42 -4.42 10.39
CA ALA A 21 -2.73 -4.80 9.88
C ALA A 21 -2.61 -4.93 8.35
N VAL A 22 -2.75 -6.15 7.85
CA VAL A 22 -2.73 -6.41 6.41
C VAL A 22 -3.84 -5.59 5.79
N LYS A 23 -3.48 -4.59 4.98
CA LYS A 23 -4.46 -3.73 4.30
C LYS A 23 -5.42 -4.63 3.47
N PRO A 24 -6.73 -4.30 3.46
CA PRO A 24 -7.71 -5.10 2.72
C PRO A 24 -7.37 -5.12 1.22
N GLU A 25 -7.78 -6.19 0.54
CA GLU A 25 -7.67 -6.26 -0.92
C GLU A 25 -8.63 -5.24 -1.56
N VAL A 26 -8.17 -4.59 -2.63
CA VAL A 26 -8.96 -3.65 -3.43
C VAL A 26 -9.00 -4.09 -4.88
N LYS A 27 -10.09 -3.74 -5.59
CA LYS A 27 -10.15 -3.92 -7.05
C LYS A 27 -9.31 -2.84 -7.73
N ALA A 28 -8.57 -3.24 -8.75
CA ALA A 28 -7.83 -2.33 -9.59
C ALA A 28 -7.96 -2.72 -11.07
N THR A 29 -7.82 -1.73 -11.96
CA THR A 29 -7.64 -1.95 -13.39
C THR A 29 -6.27 -1.44 -13.81
N ILE A 30 -5.47 -2.28 -14.45
CA ILE A 30 -4.16 -1.90 -14.97
C ILE A 30 -4.37 -1.10 -16.26
N LEU A 31 -3.88 0.14 -16.31
CA LEU A 31 -3.97 0.96 -17.51
C LEU A 31 -2.83 0.68 -18.49
N GLY A 32 -1.69 0.20 -17.98
CA GLY A 32 -0.53 -0.21 -18.77
C GLY A 32 0.73 0.57 -18.39
N SER A 33 1.71 0.56 -19.28
CA SER A 33 3.00 1.19 -19.02
C SER A 33 2.98 2.71 -19.25
N VAL A 34 3.72 3.45 -18.43
CA VAL A 34 3.85 4.92 -18.51
C VAL A 34 5.16 5.30 -19.19
N SER A 35 5.11 6.27 -20.11
CA SER A 35 6.28 6.90 -20.72
C SER A 35 6.03 8.41 -20.85
N PRO A 36 6.99 9.29 -20.51
CA PRO A 36 8.35 9.04 -19.99
C PRO A 36 8.39 8.78 -18.47
N PRO A 37 9.50 8.21 -17.93
CA PRO A 37 9.69 8.09 -16.49
C PRO A 37 9.73 9.48 -15.83
N TYR A 38 9.01 9.64 -14.72
CA TYR A 38 8.98 10.89 -13.98
C TYR A 38 10.31 11.11 -13.25
N ALA A 39 11.12 12.08 -13.70
CA ALA A 39 12.26 12.68 -12.98
C ALA A 39 13.11 11.71 -12.13
N GLY A 40 13.60 10.61 -12.71
CA GLY A 40 14.48 9.65 -12.02
C GLY A 40 13.75 8.65 -11.10
N CYS A 41 12.44 8.73 -11.02
CA CYS A 41 11.59 7.79 -10.32
C CYS A 41 11.06 6.76 -11.33
N ASN A 42 11.52 5.52 -11.18
CA ASN A 42 11.24 4.40 -12.08
C ASN A 42 9.81 3.86 -11.89
N PHE A 43 8.80 4.69 -12.15
CA PHE A 43 7.41 4.28 -12.22
C PHE A 43 7.06 3.91 -13.64
N ASN A 44 6.77 2.63 -13.84
CA ASN A 44 6.58 2.08 -15.17
C ASN A 44 5.11 1.78 -15.46
N TYR A 45 4.23 1.80 -14.46
CA TYR A 45 2.85 1.38 -14.61
C TYR A 45 1.86 2.37 -13.99
N GLU A 46 0.75 2.55 -14.67
CA GLU A 46 -0.43 3.26 -14.18
C GLU A 46 -1.59 2.28 -13.99
N LEU A 47 -2.35 2.50 -12.93
CA LEU A 47 -3.53 1.71 -12.61
C LEU A 47 -4.60 2.59 -11.95
N VAL A 48 -5.85 2.14 -12.00
CA VAL A 48 -6.98 2.80 -11.36
C VAL A 48 -7.50 1.94 -10.22
N ILE A 49 -7.63 2.54 -9.04
CA ILE A 49 -8.25 1.94 -7.85
C ILE A 49 -9.35 2.91 -7.41
N ASN A 50 -10.60 2.45 -7.31
CA ASN A 50 -11.74 3.29 -6.89
C ASN A 50 -11.84 4.64 -7.65
N ASN A 51 -11.60 4.63 -8.97
CA ASN A 51 -11.57 5.82 -9.85
C ASN A 51 -10.44 6.83 -9.58
N GLU A 52 -9.48 6.50 -8.73
CA GLU A 52 -8.26 7.27 -8.52
C GLU A 52 -7.08 6.62 -9.26
N HIS A 53 -6.20 7.46 -9.82
CA HIS A 53 -5.02 7.02 -10.55
C HIS A 53 -3.84 6.81 -9.60
N PHE A 54 -3.17 5.67 -9.74
CA PHE A 54 -1.99 5.30 -8.97
C PHE A 54 -0.84 4.90 -9.89
N LEU A 55 0.38 5.15 -9.43
CA LEU A 55 1.60 4.71 -10.11
C LEU A 55 2.28 3.59 -9.34
N SER A 56 2.79 2.60 -10.06
CA SER A 56 3.61 1.52 -9.50
C SER A 56 4.93 1.39 -10.26
N LYS A 57 5.98 0.97 -9.55
CA LYS A 57 7.29 0.65 -10.13
C LYS A 57 7.23 -0.62 -10.98
N SER A 58 6.44 -1.60 -10.54
CA SER A 58 6.31 -2.90 -11.19
C SER A 58 4.91 -3.49 -11.00
N ILE A 59 4.53 -4.34 -11.96
CA ILE A 59 3.38 -5.23 -11.90
C ILE A 59 3.89 -6.61 -12.33
N ALA A 60 3.53 -7.67 -11.60
CA ALA A 60 3.94 -9.02 -11.94
C ALA A 60 3.16 -9.53 -13.16
N GLU A 61 3.82 -10.26 -14.05
CA GLU A 61 3.12 -11.08 -15.05
C GLU A 61 2.22 -12.12 -14.35
N PRO A 62 1.04 -12.47 -14.91
CA PRO A 62 0.50 -12.04 -16.21
C PRO A 62 -0.38 -10.77 -16.12
N TYR A 63 -0.28 -9.99 -15.05
CA TYR A 63 -1.23 -8.92 -14.73
C TYR A 63 -0.86 -7.55 -15.34
N ASP A 64 0.30 -7.44 -15.96
CA ASP A 64 0.93 -6.21 -16.48
C ASP A 64 0.26 -5.64 -17.75
N LYS A 65 -0.68 -6.37 -18.35
CA LYS A 65 -1.38 -5.95 -19.57
C LYS A 65 -2.44 -4.89 -19.28
N ALA A 66 -2.53 -3.89 -20.16
CA ALA A 66 -3.58 -2.88 -20.12
C ALA A 66 -4.99 -3.51 -20.19
N GLY A 67 -5.91 -2.97 -19.40
CA GLY A 67 -7.28 -3.48 -19.24
C GLY A 67 -7.43 -4.65 -18.27
N THR A 68 -6.33 -5.19 -17.72
CA THR A 68 -6.41 -6.31 -16.76
C THR A 68 -7.05 -5.86 -15.46
N GLN A 69 -8.07 -6.60 -15.03
CA GLN A 69 -8.73 -6.40 -13.73
C GLN A 69 -8.15 -7.35 -12.68
N VAL A 70 -7.78 -6.80 -11.52
CA VAL A 70 -7.12 -7.55 -10.45
C VAL A 70 -7.66 -7.19 -9.07
N TRP A 71 -7.49 -8.10 -8.13
CA TRP A 71 -7.45 -7.77 -6.71
C TRP A 71 -6.01 -7.54 -6.29
N LEU A 72 -5.74 -6.45 -5.57
CA LEU A 72 -4.40 -6.16 -5.07
C LEU A 72 -4.40 -5.67 -3.62
N ARG A 73 -3.25 -5.82 -2.96
CA ARG A 73 -2.88 -5.11 -1.73
C ARG A 73 -1.69 -4.22 -2.03
N TYR A 74 -1.63 -3.07 -1.38
CA TYR A 74 -0.57 -2.10 -1.62
C TYR A 74 -0.24 -1.27 -0.39
N GLN A 75 0.96 -0.71 -0.39
CA GLN A 75 1.38 0.34 0.53
C GLN A 75 1.58 1.65 -0.26
N LEU A 76 1.29 2.79 0.38
CA LEU A 76 1.64 4.08 -0.21
C LEU A 76 3.16 4.21 -0.18
N ASP A 77 3.73 4.66 -1.28
CA ASP A 77 5.16 4.87 -1.42
C ASP A 77 5.40 6.39 -1.51
N GLU A 78 6.02 6.96 -0.49
CA GLU A 78 6.33 8.39 -0.46
C GLU A 78 7.67 8.71 -1.13
N THR A 79 8.41 7.67 -1.55
CA THR A 79 9.70 7.76 -2.26
C THR A 79 9.43 8.28 -3.67
N CYS A 80 9.27 9.59 -3.80
CA CYS A 80 9.07 10.41 -5.02
C CYS A 80 7.75 11.21 -5.12
N SER A 81 6.97 11.32 -4.04
CA SER A 81 5.76 12.15 -4.03
C SER A 81 6.02 13.62 -4.43
N GLN A 82 7.24 14.11 -4.18
CA GLN A 82 7.70 15.46 -4.52
C GLN A 82 8.02 15.69 -6.02
N TYR A 83 8.10 14.63 -6.83
CA TYR A 83 8.51 14.71 -8.24
C TYR A 83 7.36 14.48 -9.23
N THR A 84 6.15 14.20 -8.74
CA THR A 84 4.98 14.01 -9.58
C THR A 84 4.24 15.34 -9.76
N PRO A 85 3.99 15.81 -11.01
CA PRO A 85 3.29 17.08 -11.26
C PRO A 85 1.81 17.05 -10.87
N ARG A 86 1.29 15.90 -10.46
CA ARG A 86 -0.03 15.68 -9.91
C ARG A 86 0.12 15.00 -8.54
N PRO A 87 -0.86 15.11 -7.64
CA PRO A 87 -0.96 14.25 -6.47
C PRO A 87 -1.36 12.84 -6.93
N THR A 88 -0.50 12.19 -7.73
CA THR A 88 -0.71 10.81 -8.11
C THR A 88 -0.16 9.96 -6.98
N ASN A 89 -1.04 9.18 -6.37
CA ASN A 89 -0.66 8.31 -5.27
C ASN A 89 0.29 7.22 -5.81
N ILE A 90 1.52 7.20 -5.32
CA ILE A 90 2.48 6.17 -5.68
C ILE A 90 2.28 4.99 -4.72
N ILE A 91 2.35 3.78 -5.26
CA ILE A 91 2.13 2.56 -4.50
C ILE A 91 3.20 1.51 -4.75
N THR A 92 3.42 0.68 -3.73
CA THR A 92 4.09 -0.61 -3.87
C THR A 92 3.07 -1.72 -3.72
N ILE A 93 2.92 -2.54 -4.77
CA ILE A 93 2.02 -3.70 -4.76
C ILE A 93 2.66 -4.80 -3.91
N THR A 94 1.95 -5.23 -2.86
CA THR A 94 2.41 -6.29 -1.94
C THR A 94 1.75 -7.63 -2.22
N SER A 95 0.61 -7.64 -2.91
CA SER A 95 -0.07 -8.86 -3.37
C SER A 95 -0.95 -8.52 -4.57
N ILE A 96 -1.07 -9.44 -5.53
CA ILE A 96 -1.89 -9.29 -6.73
C ILE A 96 -2.42 -10.65 -7.18
N ARG A 97 -3.69 -10.70 -7.59
CA ARG A 97 -4.35 -11.88 -8.17
C ARG A 97 -5.42 -11.49 -9.18
N SER A 98 -5.81 -12.42 -10.04
CA SER A 98 -6.93 -12.22 -10.98
C SER A 98 -8.23 -11.88 -10.25
N GLN A 99 -9.03 -11.00 -10.86
CA GLN A 99 -10.36 -10.64 -10.35
C GLN A 99 -11.34 -11.81 -10.37
#